data_AF-A0A976H071-F1
#
_entry.id   AF-A0A976H071-F1
#
_cell.length_a   1.000
_cell.length_b   1.000
_cell.length_c   1.000
_cell.angle_alpha   90.00
_cell.angle_beta   90.00
_cell.angle_gamma   90.00
#
_symmetry.space_group_name_H-M   'P 1'
#
loop_
_entity.id
_entity.type
_entity.pdbx_description
1 polymer ?
#
loop_
_entity_poly.entity_id
_entity_poly.type
_entity_poly.pdbx_seq_one_letter_code
_entity_poly.pdbx_strand_id
1 'polypeptide(L)'
;MKFFTLWNVLTLAFSSLIFANDAPAIFQKVLKPDQPTEAEIVVVLPPAEIEKYITKVEQSAQKDPQWFAEYSQKAKPGVPLPYHEKIGLTPQEYEEYLAHWAKREIKAAESVKLMLRKGSDGRWSIAATGPAGVISSLRFSEKEDQWKSPNGTLSRLPDIEADPQSILGAWNGKEWRFEEETSLSKIKENFAIGLTVDKKYHFLVYRAQEMTPSGTRLLDQNLVIRIPAATEPASR
;
A
#
# COMPACT_ATOMS: atom_id res chain seq x y z
N MET A 1 76.78 -30.97 -0.40
CA MET A 1 76.21 -31.09 -1.76
C MET A 1 74.81 -31.64 -1.61
N LYS A 2 73.76 -30.95 -2.13
CA LYS A 2 72.35 -31.40 -2.30
C LYS A 2 71.51 -31.50 -1.00
N PHE A 3 70.26 -31.03 -0.89
CA PHE A 3 69.39 -30.17 -1.69
C PHE A 3 68.27 -29.66 -0.75
N PHE A 4 67.86 -28.41 -0.92
CA PHE A 4 66.68 -27.78 -0.31
C PHE A 4 65.39 -28.47 -0.78
N THR A 5 64.37 -28.56 0.08
CA THR A 5 62.97 -28.56 -0.38
C THR A 5 62.07 -28.02 0.74
N LEU A 6 61.82 -26.71 0.69
CA LEU A 6 60.73 -26.07 1.44
C LEU A 6 59.42 -26.34 0.69
N TRP A 7 58.44 -26.90 1.39
CA TRP A 7 57.09 -27.05 0.87
C TRP A 7 56.32 -25.76 1.18
N ASN A 8 56.01 -24.96 0.14
CA ASN A 8 55.10 -23.84 0.26
C ASN A 8 53.66 -24.37 0.35
N VAL A 9 53.04 -24.25 1.52
CA VAL A 9 51.58 -24.37 1.66
C VAL A 9 50.99 -22.99 1.34
N LEU A 10 50.49 -22.83 0.11
CA LEU A 10 49.75 -21.64 -0.30
C LEU A 10 48.28 -21.83 0.11
N THR A 11 47.91 -21.34 1.29
CA THR A 11 46.52 -21.29 1.74
C THR A 11 45.81 -20.17 0.96
N LEU A 12 45.02 -20.53 -0.07
CA LEU A 12 44.10 -19.60 -0.70
C LEU A 12 42.96 -19.27 0.28
N ALA A 13 43.07 -18.12 0.95
CA ALA A 13 41.93 -17.52 1.63
C ALA A 13 40.95 -17.00 0.57
N PHE A 14 39.85 -17.74 0.35
CA PHE A 14 38.69 -17.20 -0.35
C PHE A 14 38.04 -16.16 0.56
N SER A 15 38.42 -14.90 0.38
CA SER A 15 37.68 -13.78 0.94
C SER A 15 36.31 -13.74 0.26
N SER A 16 35.29 -14.31 0.90
CA SER A 16 33.91 -14.06 0.50
C SER A 16 33.67 -12.56 0.65
N LEU A 17 33.66 -11.83 -0.47
CA LEU A 17 33.08 -10.49 -0.53
C LEU A 17 31.60 -10.65 -0.19
N ILE A 18 31.27 -10.41 1.08
CA ILE A 18 29.90 -10.20 1.50
C ILE A 18 29.51 -8.88 0.83
N PHE A 19 28.90 -8.93 -0.35
CA PHE A 19 28.10 -7.81 -0.80
C PHE A 19 26.96 -7.69 0.20
N ALA A 20 27.03 -6.67 1.05
CA ALA A 20 25.84 -6.19 1.75
C ALA A 20 24.81 -5.93 0.67
N ASN A 21 23.82 -6.80 0.60
CA ASN A 21 22.77 -6.75 -0.39
C ASN A 21 21.75 -5.75 0.15
N ASP A 22 22.13 -4.48 0.12
CA ASP A 22 21.34 -3.43 0.73
C ASP A 22 19.94 -3.48 0.13
N ALA A 23 18.96 -3.46 1.02
CA ALA A 23 17.57 -3.41 0.59
C ALA A 23 17.36 -2.13 -0.25
N PRO A 24 16.49 -2.19 -1.28
CA PRO A 24 16.11 -1.03 -2.04
C PRO A 24 15.68 0.12 -1.16
N ALA A 25 15.90 1.36 -1.60
CA ALA A 25 15.63 2.55 -0.80
C ALA A 25 14.20 2.58 -0.22
N ILE A 26 13.22 2.04 -0.97
CA ILE A 26 11.81 1.97 -0.55
C ILE A 26 11.57 1.08 0.68
N PHE A 27 12.49 0.16 1.01
CA PHE A 27 12.37 -0.75 2.14
C PHE A 27 13.30 -0.45 3.31
N GLN A 28 14.37 0.33 3.12
CA GLN A 28 15.45 0.48 4.13
C GLN A 28 14.97 0.88 5.53
N LYS A 29 13.91 1.69 5.62
CA LYS A 29 13.30 2.13 6.89
C LYS A 29 12.07 1.34 7.30
N VAL A 30 11.61 0.44 6.42
CA VAL A 30 10.33 -0.28 6.55
C VAL A 30 10.56 -1.74 6.94
N LEU A 31 11.43 -2.45 6.22
CA LEU A 31 11.68 -3.88 6.39
C LEU A 31 13.19 -4.17 6.29
N LYS A 32 13.68 -5.02 7.19
CA LYS A 32 15.04 -5.57 7.10
C LYS A 32 15.02 -6.88 6.31
N PRO A 33 15.95 -7.10 5.37
CA PRO A 33 16.07 -8.37 4.66
C PRO A 33 16.13 -9.57 5.60
N ASP A 34 15.37 -10.61 5.28
CA ASP A 34 15.35 -11.91 5.95
C ASP A 34 15.04 -11.89 7.46
N GLN A 35 14.50 -10.76 7.97
CA GLN A 35 14.06 -10.62 9.35
C GLN A 35 12.54 -10.48 9.41
N PRO A 36 11.85 -11.26 10.27
CA PRO A 36 10.42 -11.09 10.47
C PRO A 36 10.15 -9.72 11.12
N THR A 37 9.20 -8.99 10.56
CA THR A 37 8.71 -7.71 11.07
C THR A 37 7.26 -7.88 11.48
N GLU A 38 6.94 -7.55 12.72
CA GLU A 38 5.55 -7.52 13.20
C GLU A 38 4.81 -6.34 12.57
N ALA A 39 3.60 -6.61 12.10
CA ALA A 39 2.74 -5.64 11.45
C ALA A 39 1.28 -5.93 11.76
N GLU A 40 0.40 -5.01 11.41
CA GLU A 40 -1.03 -5.14 11.65
C GLU A 40 -1.81 -4.83 10.38
N ILE A 41 -2.73 -5.71 10.01
CA ILE A 41 -3.80 -5.36 9.09
C ILE A 41 -4.74 -4.41 9.83
N VAL A 42 -5.06 -3.28 9.21
CA VAL A 42 -5.93 -2.27 9.81
C VAL A 42 -7.20 -2.04 9.02
N VAL A 43 -8.24 -1.65 9.76
CA VAL A 43 -9.52 -1.23 9.23
C VAL A 43 -9.81 0.20 9.69
N VAL A 44 -10.51 0.95 8.85
CA VAL A 44 -10.97 2.29 9.18
C VAL A 44 -12.41 2.18 9.68
N LEU A 45 -12.62 2.52 10.94
CA LEU A 45 -13.93 2.48 11.58
C LEU A 45 -14.48 3.90 11.68
N PRO A 46 -15.52 4.25 10.91
CA PRO A 46 -16.26 5.46 11.15
C PRO A 46 -17.15 5.37 12.40
N PRO A 47 -17.49 6.52 13.01
CA PRO A 47 -18.52 6.58 14.03
C PRO A 47 -19.88 6.17 13.45
N ALA A 48 -20.69 5.43 14.20
CA ALA A 48 -21.97 4.90 13.71
C ALA A 48 -22.93 6.00 13.21
N GLU A 49 -22.87 7.19 13.80
CA GLU A 49 -23.70 8.33 13.43
C GLU A 49 -23.42 8.85 12.02
N ILE A 50 -22.27 8.52 11.41
CA ILE A 50 -22.00 8.91 10.02
C ILE A 50 -22.90 8.18 9.03
N GLU A 51 -23.38 6.98 9.39
CA GLU A 51 -24.04 6.04 8.48
C GLU A 51 -25.27 6.67 7.82
N LYS A 52 -26.06 7.43 8.58
CA LYS A 52 -27.23 8.14 8.04
C LYS A 52 -26.88 9.08 6.88
N TYR A 53 -25.71 9.72 6.91
CA TYR A 53 -25.26 10.61 5.83
C TYR A 53 -24.71 9.82 4.66
N ILE A 54 -23.95 8.75 4.93
CA ILE A 54 -23.45 7.83 3.89
C ILE A 54 -24.63 7.27 3.09
N THR A 55 -25.65 6.74 3.76
CA THR A 55 -26.85 6.21 3.11
C THR A 55 -27.56 7.25 2.25
N LYS A 56 -27.65 8.51 2.69
CA LYS A 56 -28.24 9.60 1.87
C LYS A 56 -27.44 9.87 0.60
N VAL A 57 -26.11 9.90 0.72
CA VAL A 57 -25.21 10.08 -0.43
C VAL A 57 -25.33 8.91 -1.39
N GLU A 58 -25.33 7.66 -0.89
CA GLU A 58 -25.51 6.45 -1.69
C GLU A 58 -26.87 6.42 -2.42
N GLN A 59 -27.95 6.75 -1.72
CA GLN A 59 -29.29 6.83 -2.33
C GLN A 59 -29.36 7.90 -3.41
N SER A 60 -28.63 9.00 -3.24
CA SER A 60 -28.58 10.09 -4.24
C SER A 60 -27.74 9.70 -5.44
N ALA A 61 -26.61 9.01 -5.21
CA ALA A 61 -25.78 8.43 -6.26
C ALA A 61 -26.54 7.41 -7.12
N GLN A 62 -27.42 6.60 -6.51
CA GLN A 62 -28.27 5.64 -7.22
C GLN A 62 -29.34 6.32 -8.08
N LYS A 63 -29.80 7.51 -7.72
CA LYS A 63 -30.83 8.25 -8.49
C LYS A 63 -30.26 8.94 -9.74
N ASP A 64 -29.01 9.38 -9.69
CA ASP A 64 -28.31 10.04 -10.81
C ASP A 64 -26.86 9.51 -10.96
N PRO A 65 -26.69 8.24 -11.38
CA PRO A 65 -25.40 7.56 -11.37
C PRO A 65 -24.40 8.18 -12.34
N GLN A 66 -24.87 8.69 -13.48
CA GLN A 66 -24.00 9.34 -14.46
C GLN A 66 -23.43 10.65 -13.91
N TRP A 67 -24.28 11.51 -13.34
CA TRP A 67 -23.81 12.75 -12.71
C TRP A 67 -22.85 12.46 -11.56
N PHE A 68 -23.17 11.48 -10.72
CA PHE A 68 -22.33 11.13 -9.57
C PHE A 68 -20.95 10.62 -10.02
N ALA A 69 -20.90 9.79 -11.07
CA ALA A 69 -19.65 9.31 -11.64
C ALA A 69 -18.78 10.44 -12.20
N GLU A 70 -19.36 11.38 -12.94
CA GLU A 70 -18.66 12.55 -13.49
C GLU A 70 -18.20 13.52 -12.38
N TYR A 71 -19.04 13.75 -11.37
CA TYR A 71 -18.73 14.65 -10.26
C TYR A 71 -17.60 14.08 -9.38
N SER A 72 -17.65 12.78 -9.09
CA SER A 72 -16.67 12.11 -8.22
C SER A 72 -15.26 12.11 -8.81
N GLN A 73 -15.11 12.13 -10.14
CA GLN A 73 -13.81 12.21 -10.81
C GLN A 73 -13.05 13.52 -10.52
N LYS A 74 -13.76 14.57 -10.07
CA LYS A 74 -13.16 15.88 -9.74
C LYS A 74 -12.60 15.91 -8.31
N ALA A 75 -12.99 14.96 -7.47
CA ALA A 75 -12.57 14.91 -6.07
C ALA A 75 -11.21 14.23 -5.93
N LYS A 76 -10.45 14.63 -4.90
CA LYS A 76 -9.23 13.91 -4.52
C LYS A 76 -9.59 12.50 -4.04
N PRO A 77 -8.85 11.45 -4.46
CA PRO A 77 -9.12 10.09 -4.01
C PRO A 77 -9.14 9.96 -2.49
N GLY A 78 -10.19 9.31 -1.97
CA GLY A 78 -10.33 9.01 -0.54
C GLY A 78 -10.67 10.21 0.35
N VAL A 79 -10.91 11.39 -0.21
CA VAL A 79 -11.43 12.58 0.52
C VAL A 79 -12.94 12.66 0.29
N PRO A 80 -13.73 13.24 1.23
CA PRO A 80 -15.14 13.53 1.00
C PRO A 80 -15.36 14.28 -0.30
N LEU A 81 -16.43 13.93 -1.02
CA LEU A 81 -16.86 14.74 -2.15
C LEU A 81 -17.17 16.16 -1.66
N PRO A 82 -16.74 17.20 -2.39
CA PRO A 82 -17.15 18.56 -2.08
C PRO A 82 -18.68 18.68 -2.04
N TYR A 83 -19.19 19.67 -1.30
CA TYR A 83 -20.62 19.89 -1.19
C TYR A 83 -21.25 20.18 -2.56
N HIS A 84 -22.39 19.55 -2.80
CA HIS A 84 -23.29 19.85 -3.92
C HIS A 84 -24.72 19.43 -3.57
N GLU A 85 -25.74 20.16 -3.99
CA GLU A 85 -27.14 19.80 -3.68
C GLU A 85 -27.52 18.37 -4.09
N LYS A 86 -26.99 17.90 -5.22
CA LYS A 86 -27.20 16.55 -5.76
C LYS A 86 -26.51 15.42 -4.99
N ILE A 87 -25.62 15.71 -4.01
CA ILE A 87 -25.11 14.64 -3.13
C ILE A 87 -26.13 14.24 -2.05
N GLY A 88 -27.27 14.92 -1.96
CA GLY A 88 -28.40 14.50 -1.11
C GLY A 88 -28.28 14.87 0.36
N LEU A 89 -27.36 15.77 0.69
CA LEU A 89 -27.20 16.36 2.01
C LEU A 89 -27.56 17.85 1.92
N THR A 90 -28.21 18.38 2.96
CA THR A 90 -28.29 19.84 3.13
C THR A 90 -26.91 20.40 3.50
N PRO A 91 -26.68 21.73 3.41
CA PRO A 91 -25.40 22.31 3.85
C PRO A 91 -25.06 21.96 5.30
N GLN A 92 -26.05 22.02 6.19
CA GLN A 92 -25.88 21.64 7.59
C GLN A 92 -25.54 20.16 7.76
N GLU A 93 -26.26 19.28 7.06
CA GLU A 93 -25.98 17.84 7.12
C GLU A 93 -24.60 17.49 6.56
N TYR A 94 -24.13 18.24 5.56
CA TYR A 94 -22.79 18.09 5.02
C TYR A 94 -21.71 18.50 6.03
N GLU A 95 -21.90 19.59 6.77
CA GLU A 95 -20.99 19.98 7.85
C GLU A 95 -20.94 18.93 8.96
N GLU A 96 -22.10 18.40 9.37
CA GLU A 96 -22.18 17.31 10.35
C GLU A 96 -21.49 16.04 9.81
N TYR A 97 -21.72 15.69 8.54
CA TYR A 97 -21.04 14.59 7.86
C TYR A 97 -19.52 14.76 7.90
N LEU A 98 -18.98 15.95 7.60
CA LEU A 98 -17.55 16.23 7.69
C LEU A 98 -17.02 16.13 9.13
N ALA A 99 -17.80 16.57 10.12
CA ALA A 99 -17.43 16.46 11.53
C ALA A 99 -17.38 14.99 12.00
N HIS A 100 -18.28 14.14 11.53
CA HIS A 100 -18.24 12.70 11.77
C HIS A 100 -17.11 12.03 10.97
N TRP A 101 -16.86 12.50 9.75
CA TRP A 101 -15.75 12.04 8.91
C TRP A 101 -14.43 12.24 9.67
N ALA A 102 -14.20 13.39 10.28
CA ALA A 102 -12.98 13.65 11.04
C ALA A 102 -12.76 12.72 12.26
N LYS A 103 -13.79 12.00 12.72
CA LYS A 103 -13.74 11.12 13.91
C LYS A 103 -13.47 9.64 13.58
N ARG A 104 -13.16 9.30 12.33
CA ARG A 104 -12.76 7.92 11.97
C ARG A 104 -11.52 7.49 12.74
N GLU A 105 -11.49 6.22 13.10
CA GLU A 105 -10.35 5.60 13.78
C GLU A 105 -9.75 4.49 12.91
N ILE A 106 -8.41 4.40 12.86
CA ILE A 106 -7.70 3.27 12.26
C ILE A 106 -7.40 2.26 13.36
N LYS A 107 -8.08 1.11 13.34
CA LYS A 107 -7.89 0.03 14.33
C LYS A 107 -7.17 -1.17 13.74
N ALA A 108 -6.35 -1.82 14.57
CA ALA A 108 -5.81 -3.12 14.25
C ALA A 108 -6.96 -4.14 14.18
N ALA A 109 -7.02 -4.88 13.08
CA ALA A 109 -7.95 -5.98 12.89
C ALA A 109 -7.25 -7.33 13.12
N GLU A 110 -6.02 -7.48 12.62
CA GLU A 110 -5.27 -8.73 12.71
C GLU A 110 -3.76 -8.47 12.74
N SER A 111 -3.03 -9.23 13.55
CA SER A 111 -1.56 -9.22 13.58
C SER A 111 -0.99 -10.13 12.50
N VAL A 112 -0.01 -9.64 11.74
CA VAL A 112 0.66 -10.38 10.67
C VAL A 112 2.17 -10.19 10.76
N LYS A 113 2.93 -11.11 10.16
CA LYS A 113 4.38 -10.99 10.00
C LYS A 113 4.73 -10.77 8.55
N LEU A 114 5.67 -9.86 8.32
CA LEU A 114 6.23 -9.55 7.01
C LEU A 114 7.70 -9.90 6.99
N MET A 115 8.20 -10.34 5.83
CA MET A 115 9.62 -10.60 5.65
C MET A 115 10.04 -10.23 4.23
N LEU A 116 10.99 -9.31 4.14
CA LEU A 116 11.58 -8.91 2.87
C LEU A 116 12.57 -9.98 2.41
N ARG A 117 12.40 -10.49 1.19
CA ARG A 117 13.22 -11.54 0.60
C ARG A 117 13.75 -11.10 -0.76
N LYS A 118 15.02 -11.38 -1.05
CA LYS A 118 15.59 -11.25 -2.39
C LYS A 118 15.50 -12.59 -3.12
N GLY A 119 14.90 -12.57 -4.31
CA GLY A 119 14.85 -13.69 -5.22
C GLY A 119 16.18 -13.93 -5.92
N SER A 120 16.37 -15.15 -6.44
CA SER A 120 17.53 -15.52 -7.25
C SER A 120 17.64 -14.72 -8.56
N ASP A 121 16.53 -14.17 -9.03
CA ASP A 121 16.43 -13.27 -10.19
C ASP A 121 16.77 -11.80 -9.85
N GLY A 122 17.19 -11.52 -8.61
CA GLY A 122 17.55 -10.20 -8.14
C GLY A 122 16.37 -9.31 -7.72
N ARG A 123 15.13 -9.76 -7.89
CA ARG A 123 13.93 -9.00 -7.49
C ARG A 123 13.60 -9.23 -6.03
N TRP A 124 12.92 -8.26 -5.43
CA TRP A 124 12.53 -8.29 -4.02
C TRP A 124 11.06 -8.67 -3.86
N SER A 125 10.72 -9.36 -2.77
CA SER A 125 9.35 -9.74 -2.44
C SER A 125 9.10 -9.59 -0.95
N ILE A 126 7.84 -9.43 -0.57
CA ILE A 126 7.42 -9.37 0.84
C ILE A 126 6.63 -10.64 1.12
N ALA A 127 7.25 -11.62 1.78
CA ALA A 127 6.52 -12.77 2.30
C ALA A 127 5.65 -12.30 3.48
N ALA A 128 4.36 -12.61 3.45
CA ALA A 128 3.40 -12.17 4.45
C ALA A 128 2.55 -13.35 4.97
N THR A 129 2.18 -13.32 6.25
CA THR A 129 1.32 -14.33 6.87
C THR A 129 -0.17 -13.94 6.83
N GLY A 130 -1.05 -14.92 6.99
CA GLY A 130 -2.50 -14.68 7.13
C GLY A 130 -3.10 -14.04 5.87
N PRO A 131 -4.13 -13.19 6.01
CA PRO A 131 -4.76 -12.52 4.87
C PRO A 131 -3.83 -11.59 4.09
N ALA A 132 -2.71 -11.15 4.70
CA ALA A 132 -1.70 -10.37 3.99
C ALA A 132 -0.92 -11.19 2.96
N GLY A 133 -1.06 -12.52 2.93
CA GLY A 133 -0.37 -13.41 1.99
C GLY A 133 -0.55 -13.05 0.51
N VAL A 134 -1.64 -12.36 0.17
CA VAL A 134 -1.94 -11.82 -1.18
C VAL A 134 -0.76 -11.03 -1.79
N ILE A 135 -0.05 -10.22 -1.01
CA ILE A 135 1.08 -9.40 -1.53
C ILE A 135 2.36 -10.21 -1.76
N SER A 136 2.40 -11.48 -1.32
CA SER A 136 3.60 -12.34 -1.42
C SER A 136 3.95 -12.72 -2.86
N SER A 137 3.02 -12.54 -3.80
CA SER A 137 3.24 -12.78 -5.23
C SER A 137 3.97 -11.62 -5.93
N LEU A 138 4.00 -10.44 -5.31
CA LEU A 138 4.59 -9.24 -5.91
C LEU A 138 6.12 -9.32 -5.94
N ARG A 139 6.72 -8.87 -7.04
CA ARG A 139 8.17 -8.84 -7.25
C ARG A 139 8.63 -7.45 -7.65
N PHE A 140 9.39 -6.78 -6.79
CA PHE A 140 9.94 -5.45 -7.03
C PHE A 140 11.31 -5.49 -7.70
N SER A 141 11.52 -4.62 -8.68
CA SER A 141 12.79 -4.35 -9.32
C SER A 141 13.17 -2.90 -9.06
N GLU A 142 14.24 -2.66 -8.28
CA GLU A 142 14.73 -1.29 -8.03
C GLU A 142 15.29 -0.65 -9.30
N LYS A 143 15.91 -1.45 -10.16
CA LYS A 143 16.45 -1.00 -11.45
C LYS A 143 15.37 -0.45 -12.37
N GLU A 144 14.21 -1.09 -12.38
CA GLU A 144 13.09 -0.74 -13.26
C GLU A 144 12.06 0.15 -12.57
N ASP A 145 12.19 0.35 -11.25
CA ASP A 145 11.21 1.02 -10.38
C ASP A 145 9.77 0.49 -10.62
N GLN A 146 9.63 -0.83 -10.62
CA GLN A 146 8.38 -1.52 -10.99
C GLN A 146 8.12 -2.72 -10.09
N TRP A 147 6.84 -3.05 -9.95
CA TRP A 147 6.39 -4.32 -9.40
C TRP A 147 5.87 -5.22 -10.51
N LYS A 148 6.14 -6.52 -10.42
CA LYS A 148 5.48 -7.55 -11.23
C LYS A 148 4.55 -8.36 -10.35
N SER A 149 3.30 -8.48 -10.76
CA SER A 149 2.28 -9.35 -10.17
C SER A 149 1.92 -10.47 -11.15
N PRO A 150 1.05 -11.42 -10.75
CA PRO A 150 0.44 -12.37 -11.68
C PRO A 150 -0.40 -11.71 -12.77
N ASN A 151 -0.93 -10.51 -12.54
CA ASN A 151 -1.75 -9.78 -13.52
C ASN A 151 -0.89 -9.04 -14.55
N GLY A 152 0.31 -8.59 -14.16
CA GLY A 152 1.21 -7.90 -15.08
C GLY A 152 2.23 -7.03 -14.38
N THR A 153 2.71 -6.02 -15.10
CA THR A 153 3.66 -5.04 -14.59
C THR A 153 2.93 -3.82 -14.07
N LEU A 154 3.12 -3.50 -12.78
CA LEU A 154 2.62 -2.29 -12.17
C LEU A 154 3.64 -1.17 -12.40
N SER A 155 3.19 -0.12 -13.09
CA SER A 155 4.01 1.04 -13.45
C SER A 155 3.92 2.13 -12.39
N ARG A 156 5.00 2.87 -12.18
CA ARG A 156 5.09 3.93 -11.17
C ARG A 156 4.11 5.06 -11.46
N LEU A 157 3.37 5.49 -10.43
CA LEU A 157 2.54 6.68 -10.42
C LEU A 157 3.26 7.85 -9.74
N PRO A 158 2.75 9.10 -9.85
CA PRO A 158 3.21 10.21 -9.02
C PRO A 158 3.23 9.84 -7.53
N ASP A 159 4.21 10.38 -6.81
CA ASP A 159 4.33 10.12 -5.38
C ASP A 159 3.06 10.61 -4.65
N ILE A 160 2.65 9.83 -3.65
CA ILE A 160 1.47 10.11 -2.84
C ILE A 160 1.79 11.24 -1.88
N GLU A 161 0.95 12.26 -1.89
CA GLU A 161 0.81 13.28 -0.85
C GLU A 161 -0.64 13.28 -0.37
N ALA A 162 -0.96 12.37 0.55
CA ALA A 162 -2.34 12.14 0.95
C ALA A 162 -2.87 13.29 1.82
N ASP A 163 -4.08 13.74 1.49
CA ASP A 163 -4.78 14.78 2.23
C ASP A 163 -5.07 14.33 3.68
N PRO A 164 -4.99 15.22 4.68
CA PRO A 164 -5.39 14.89 6.05
C PRO A 164 -6.82 14.37 6.18
N GLN A 165 -7.71 14.78 5.27
CA GLN A 165 -9.08 14.28 5.22
C GLN A 165 -9.21 12.95 4.47
N SER A 166 -8.13 12.39 3.93
CA SER A 166 -8.19 11.10 3.26
C SER A 166 -8.62 9.99 4.25
N ILE A 167 -9.16 8.89 3.73
CA ILE A 167 -9.60 7.73 4.54
C ILE A 167 -8.51 7.24 5.51
N LEU A 168 -7.22 7.30 5.10
CA LEU A 168 -6.08 6.85 5.92
C LEU A 168 -5.36 8.02 6.64
N GLY A 169 -5.90 9.23 6.58
CA GLY A 169 -5.24 10.44 7.07
C GLY A 169 -4.06 10.87 6.18
N ALA A 170 -3.22 11.77 6.70
CA ALA A 170 -2.08 12.29 5.95
C ALA A 170 -0.88 11.33 5.97
N TRP A 171 -0.38 10.97 4.79
CA TRP A 171 0.81 10.14 4.61
C TRP A 171 1.45 10.42 3.25
N ASN A 172 2.76 10.17 3.16
CA ASN A 172 3.52 10.33 1.92
C ASN A 172 4.08 8.97 1.48
N GLY A 173 4.10 8.71 0.18
CA GLY A 173 4.51 7.40 -0.31
C GLY A 173 4.73 7.30 -1.81
N LYS A 174 4.95 6.07 -2.26
CA LYS A 174 5.17 5.70 -3.65
C LYS A 174 4.13 4.66 -4.02
N GLU A 175 3.57 4.77 -5.22
CA GLU A 175 2.50 3.90 -5.70
C GLU A 175 2.79 3.41 -7.12
N TRP A 176 2.40 2.16 -7.37
CA TRP A 176 2.45 1.56 -8.69
C TRP A 176 1.08 0.98 -9.04
N ARG A 177 0.73 1.03 -10.32
CA ARG A 177 -0.53 0.51 -10.82
C ARG A 177 -0.37 -0.32 -12.08
N PHE A 178 -1.09 -1.42 -12.12
CA PHE A 178 -1.44 -2.16 -13.33
C PHE A 178 -2.93 -1.89 -13.63
N GLU A 179 -3.25 -1.62 -14.89
CA GLU A 179 -4.62 -1.48 -15.36
C GLU A 179 -4.73 -2.10 -16.75
N GLU A 180 -5.71 -2.96 -16.93
CA GLU A 180 -6.03 -3.58 -18.23
C GLU A 180 -7.54 -3.61 -18.41
N GLU A 181 -7.99 -3.36 -19.64
CA GLU A 181 -9.39 -3.39 -20.02
C GLU A 181 -9.55 -4.28 -21.27
N THR A 182 -10.41 -5.27 -21.15
CA THR A 182 -10.76 -6.21 -22.21
C THR A 182 -12.26 -6.12 -22.50
N SER A 183 -12.74 -6.86 -23.50
CA SER A 183 -14.19 -6.97 -23.76
C SER A 183 -14.96 -7.68 -22.63
N LEU A 184 -14.28 -8.40 -21.73
CA LEU A 184 -14.90 -9.21 -20.68
C LEU A 184 -14.80 -8.57 -19.29
N SER A 185 -13.71 -7.85 -19.02
CA SER A 185 -13.49 -7.22 -17.72
C SER A 185 -12.47 -6.09 -17.78
N LYS A 186 -12.50 -5.27 -16.73
CA LYS A 186 -11.52 -4.24 -16.42
C LYS A 186 -10.89 -4.56 -15.07
N ILE A 187 -9.57 -4.74 -15.05
CA ILE A 187 -8.79 -4.99 -13.84
C ILE A 187 -7.92 -3.77 -13.50
N LYS A 188 -7.86 -3.46 -12.21
CA LYS A 188 -6.97 -2.45 -11.61
C LYS A 188 -6.29 -3.07 -10.41
N GLU A 189 -4.97 -3.02 -10.37
CA GLU A 189 -4.17 -3.46 -9.24
C GLU A 189 -3.19 -2.36 -8.85
N ASN A 190 -3.20 -1.97 -7.57
CA ASN A 190 -2.38 -0.93 -7.00
C ASN A 190 -1.60 -1.48 -5.81
N PHE A 191 -0.32 -1.13 -5.73
CA PHE A 191 0.48 -1.33 -4.53
C PHE A 191 1.16 -0.02 -4.16
N ALA A 192 1.13 0.35 -2.88
CA ALA A 192 1.80 1.53 -2.37
C ALA A 192 2.54 1.26 -1.06
N ILE A 193 3.61 2.01 -0.86
CA ILE A 193 4.44 2.00 0.35
C ILE A 193 4.72 3.44 0.79
N GLY A 194 4.58 3.73 2.08
CA GLY A 194 4.77 5.09 2.58
C GLY A 194 4.89 5.22 4.09
N LEU A 195 4.88 6.46 4.57
CA LEU A 195 5.03 6.84 5.97
C LEU A 195 3.97 7.90 6.33
N THR A 196 3.31 7.73 7.47
CA THR A 196 2.39 8.74 8.00
C THR A 196 3.12 10.07 8.27
N VAL A 197 2.43 11.20 8.11
CA VAL A 197 3.06 12.52 8.33
C VAL A 197 3.54 12.69 9.78
N ASP A 198 2.85 12.07 10.74
CA ASP A 198 3.27 12.03 12.15
C ASP A 198 4.44 11.06 12.43
N LYS A 199 4.93 10.38 11.40
CA LYS A 199 6.05 9.43 11.40
C LYS A 199 5.90 8.23 12.34
N LYS A 200 4.68 7.90 12.77
CA LYS A 200 4.43 6.76 13.66
C LYS A 200 4.37 5.42 12.93
N TYR A 201 3.90 5.41 11.69
CA TYR A 201 3.65 4.17 10.97
C TYR A 201 4.08 4.24 9.52
N HIS A 202 4.69 3.16 9.05
CA HIS A 202 4.73 2.86 7.63
C HIS A 202 3.44 2.18 7.18
N PHE A 203 2.99 2.49 5.97
CA PHE A 203 1.86 1.81 5.33
C PHE A 203 2.32 0.99 4.14
N LEU A 204 1.78 -0.22 4.03
CA LEU A 204 1.67 -0.96 2.78
C LEU A 204 0.19 -1.00 2.40
N VAL A 205 -0.16 -0.48 1.24
CA VAL A 205 -1.53 -0.46 0.73
C VAL A 205 -1.59 -1.31 -0.52
N TYR A 206 -2.42 -2.34 -0.52
CA TYR A 206 -2.68 -3.18 -1.68
C TYR A 206 -4.15 -3.15 -2.02
N ARG A 207 -4.46 -2.86 -3.28
CA ARG A 207 -5.83 -2.88 -3.80
C ARG A 207 -5.87 -3.58 -5.14
N ALA A 208 -6.81 -4.50 -5.32
CA ALA A 208 -7.06 -5.14 -6.61
C ALA A 208 -8.57 -5.21 -6.84
N GLN A 209 -9.02 -4.71 -7.98
CA GLN A 209 -10.42 -4.71 -8.37
C GLN A 209 -10.56 -5.19 -9.80
N GLU A 210 -11.52 -6.08 -10.03
CA GLU A 210 -11.91 -6.52 -11.36
C GLU A 210 -13.41 -6.39 -11.51
N MET A 211 -13.87 -5.80 -12.62
CA MET A 211 -15.29 -5.60 -12.91
C MET A 211 -15.63 -5.99 -14.34
N THR A 212 -16.82 -6.54 -14.55
CA THR A 212 -17.38 -6.73 -15.89
C THR A 212 -17.79 -5.39 -16.53
N PRO A 213 -17.99 -5.33 -17.86
CA PRO A 213 -18.59 -4.16 -18.51
C PRO A 213 -19.97 -3.78 -17.96
N SER A 214 -20.71 -4.76 -17.44
CA SER A 214 -22.00 -4.54 -16.77
C SER A 214 -21.89 -4.02 -15.32
N GLY A 215 -20.67 -3.82 -14.81
CA GLY A 215 -20.40 -3.29 -13.47
C GLY A 215 -20.44 -4.33 -12.35
N THR A 216 -20.47 -5.64 -12.67
CA THR A 216 -20.39 -6.70 -11.66
C THR A 216 -18.95 -6.84 -11.17
N ARG A 217 -18.73 -6.78 -9.85
CA ARG A 217 -17.40 -6.99 -9.25
C ARG A 217 -17.05 -8.47 -9.26
N LEU A 218 -15.93 -8.82 -9.87
CA LEU A 218 -15.35 -10.17 -9.90
C LEU A 218 -14.27 -10.34 -8.83
N LEU A 219 -13.52 -9.28 -8.55
CA LEU A 219 -12.50 -9.20 -7.50
C LEU A 219 -12.64 -7.85 -6.79
N ASP A 220 -12.54 -7.87 -5.45
CA ASP A 220 -12.46 -6.65 -4.64
C ASP A 220 -11.58 -6.93 -3.41
N GLN A 221 -10.30 -6.62 -3.53
CA GLN A 221 -9.32 -6.74 -2.47
C GLN A 221 -8.88 -5.35 -2.03
N ASN A 222 -8.93 -5.10 -0.72
CA ASN A 222 -8.44 -3.89 -0.10
C ASN A 222 -7.73 -4.26 1.20
N LEU A 223 -6.43 -4.05 1.22
CA LEU A 223 -5.56 -4.41 2.33
C LEU A 223 -4.71 -3.20 2.68
N VAL A 224 -4.76 -2.82 3.96
CA VAL A 224 -3.86 -1.82 4.53
C VAL A 224 -3.12 -2.47 5.68
N ILE A 225 -1.81 -2.52 5.57
CA ILE A 225 -0.92 -3.01 6.62
C ILE A 225 -0.18 -1.81 7.20
N ARG A 226 -0.18 -1.67 8.52
CA ARG A 226 0.67 -0.71 9.21
C ARG A 226 1.82 -1.43 9.91
N ILE A 227 2.99 -0.79 9.86
CA ILE A 227 4.21 -1.24 10.55
C ILE A 227 4.64 -0.07 11.43
N PRO A 228 4.87 -0.27 12.75
CA PRO A 228 5.42 0.77 13.60
C PRO A 228 6.74 1.29 13.02
N ALA A 229 6.83 2.60 12.79
CA ALA A 229 8.10 3.22 12.42
C ALA A 229 9.03 3.18 13.64
N ALA A 230 10.31 2.89 13.42
CA ALA A 230 11.29 3.00 14.50
C ALA A 230 11.33 4.46 14.98
N THR A 231 10.94 4.70 16.23
CA THR A 231 11.20 5.99 16.88
C THR A 231 12.71 6.19 16.94
N GLU A 232 13.24 7.24 16.31
CA GLU A 232 14.59 7.69 16.61
C GLU A 232 14.68 7.88 18.14
N PRO A 233 15.67 7.28 18.82
CA PRO A 233 15.87 7.58 20.23
C PRO A 233 16.09 9.10 20.35
N ALA A 234 15.28 9.75 21.18
CA ALA A 234 15.46 11.16 21.48
C ALA A 234 16.94 11.39 21.83
N SER A 235 17.61 12.27 21.09
CA SER A 235 18.99 12.66 21.38
C SER A 235 19.05 13.13 22.82
N ARG A 236 19.69 12.33 23.68
CA ARG A 236 20.05 12.71 25.04
C ARG A 236 21.22 13.68 25.03
#